data_AF-A0A7S1JIQ9-F1
#
_entry.id   AF-A0A7S1JIQ9-F1
#
_cell.length_a   1.000
_cell.length_b   1.000
_cell.length_c   1.000
_cell.angle_alpha   90.00
_cell.angle_beta   90.00
_cell.angle_gamma   90.00
#
_symmetry.space_group_name_H-M   'P 1'
#
loop_
_entity.id
_entity.type
_entity.pdbx_description
1 polymer ?
#
loop_
_entity_poly.entity_id
_entity_poly.type
_entity_poly.pdbx_seq_one_letter_code
_entity_poly.pdbx_strand_id
1 'polypeptide(L)'
;WDVDRHHYPGWECMLKRLMDKKVRVWTYSNPYLSTGVGDDPRMKGRRDLFAEAAGAGVLVMNESGLPYVQYSVDPAFRFGTVDLTNQTGRHFFVDLIRCHMLHLPEFCPSDDTVNSTCRSETGRPVPVAGWMADFSEYLPFDAALASGRGRDIHNAFPQLWASVNHEALQETPYALSDDGRETGEEVIFFMRAGGVQGPRYTPLFWLGDQLTSWDEHDGIRSALIGHLTAGLSGWSLTHSD
;
A
#
# COMPACT_ATOMS: atom_id res chain seq x y z
N TRP A 1 -4.42 -2.66 -7.32
CA TRP A 1 -3.11 -1.99 -7.17
C TRP A 1 -2.21 -2.33 -8.33
N ASP A 2 -2.68 -2.01 -9.52
CA ASP A 2 -1.98 -2.12 -10.80
C ASP A 2 -2.03 -0.76 -11.48
N VAL A 3 -1.12 -0.52 -12.41
CA VAL A 3 -1.07 0.74 -13.16
C VAL A 3 -2.27 0.84 -14.10
N ASP A 4 -3.09 1.86 -13.90
CA ASP A 4 -4.15 2.22 -14.86
C ASP A 4 -3.52 2.89 -16.08
N ARG A 5 -3.14 2.10 -17.07
CA ARG A 5 -2.52 2.60 -18.32
C ARG A 5 -3.51 3.28 -19.27
N HIS A 6 -4.81 3.19 -19.00
CA HIS A 6 -5.78 4.00 -19.71
C HIS A 6 -5.74 5.44 -19.21
N HIS A 7 -5.71 5.62 -17.89
CA HIS A 7 -5.59 6.94 -17.26
C HIS A 7 -4.18 7.52 -17.35
N TYR A 8 -3.15 6.68 -17.17
CA TYR A 8 -1.73 7.04 -17.21
C TYR A 8 -0.99 6.33 -18.36
N PRO A 9 -1.24 6.72 -19.63
CA PRO A 9 -0.59 6.09 -20.77
C PRO A 9 0.92 6.33 -20.77
N GLY A 10 1.69 5.29 -21.09
CA GLY A 10 3.15 5.34 -21.11
C GLY A 10 3.78 5.61 -19.75
N TRP A 11 3.15 5.12 -18.68
CA TRP A 11 3.54 5.27 -17.27
C TRP A 11 5.05 5.15 -17.04
N GLU A 12 5.67 4.09 -17.53
CA GLU A 12 7.10 3.81 -17.32
C GLU A 12 8.00 4.89 -17.95
N CYS A 13 7.65 5.34 -19.14
CA CYS A 13 8.35 6.42 -19.82
C CYS A 13 8.09 7.79 -19.16
N MET A 14 6.91 7.99 -18.57
CA MET A 14 6.61 9.17 -17.77
C MET A 14 7.49 9.21 -16.51
N LEU A 15 7.58 8.10 -15.78
CA LEU A 15 8.44 8.01 -14.60
C LEU A 15 9.90 8.33 -14.95
N LYS A 16 10.43 7.70 -16.00
CA LYS A 16 11.80 7.97 -16.47
C LYS A 16 11.99 9.46 -16.79
N ARG A 17 11.10 10.05 -17.59
CA ARG A 17 11.19 11.47 -18.00
C ARG A 17 11.13 12.43 -16.81
N LEU A 18 10.37 12.10 -15.76
CA LEU A 18 10.30 12.90 -14.55
C LEU A 18 11.56 12.72 -13.70
N MET A 19 12.07 11.49 -13.56
CA MET A 19 13.34 11.21 -12.89
C MET A 19 14.51 11.94 -13.56
N ASP A 20 14.59 11.96 -14.89
CA ASP A 20 15.62 12.70 -15.64
C ASP A 20 15.59 14.21 -15.32
N LYS A 21 14.44 14.73 -14.86
CA LYS A 21 14.23 16.11 -14.41
C LYS A 21 14.34 16.27 -12.89
N LYS A 22 14.78 15.24 -12.17
CA LYS A 22 14.84 15.17 -10.70
C LYS A 22 13.47 15.35 -10.02
N VAL A 23 12.40 14.98 -10.72
CA VAL A 23 11.04 14.95 -10.19
C VAL A 23 10.68 13.51 -9.82
N ARG A 24 10.26 13.33 -8.57
CA ARG A 24 9.88 12.04 -7.99
C ARG A 24 8.38 11.86 -8.08
N VAL A 25 7.93 10.65 -8.40
CA VAL A 25 6.51 10.32 -8.51
C VAL A 25 6.12 9.41 -7.35
N TRP A 26 5.02 9.73 -6.71
CA TRP A 26 4.44 8.95 -5.63
C TRP A 26 3.11 8.34 -6.07
N THR A 27 2.76 7.19 -5.51
CA THR A 27 1.49 6.50 -5.78
C THR A 27 0.74 6.18 -4.49
N TYR A 28 -0.23 5.27 -4.57
CA TYR A 28 -1.14 4.94 -3.47
C TYR A 28 -1.44 3.44 -3.47
N SER A 29 -1.53 2.85 -2.29
CA SER A 29 -2.07 1.51 -2.06
C SER A 29 -2.69 1.40 -0.67
N ASN A 30 -3.56 0.40 -0.49
CA ASN A 30 -4.10 0.02 0.81
C ASN A 30 -4.33 -1.51 0.84
N PRO A 31 -4.62 -2.14 1.99
CA PRO A 31 -4.69 -3.60 2.09
C PRO A 31 -6.00 -4.21 1.56
N TYR A 32 -6.83 -3.41 0.89
CA TYR A 32 -8.13 -3.82 0.37
C TYR A 32 -8.10 -3.98 -1.15
N LEU A 33 -9.01 -4.81 -1.67
CA LEU A 33 -9.16 -5.09 -3.10
C LEU A 33 -10.62 -4.87 -3.51
N SER A 34 -10.86 -3.97 -4.45
CA SER A 34 -12.19 -3.69 -4.97
C SER A 34 -12.79 -4.93 -5.64
N THR A 35 -14.06 -5.22 -5.36
CA THR A 35 -14.80 -6.30 -6.03
C THR A 35 -15.43 -5.83 -7.33
N GLY A 36 -15.77 -6.76 -8.23
CA GLY A 36 -16.59 -6.45 -9.41
C GLY A 36 -15.84 -5.68 -10.50
N VAL A 37 -14.50 -5.74 -10.50
CA VAL A 37 -13.65 -5.11 -11.52
C VAL A 37 -13.98 -5.69 -12.90
N GLY A 38 -14.23 -7.00 -12.99
CA GLY A 38 -14.65 -7.65 -14.25
C GLY A 38 -15.97 -7.15 -14.83
N ASP A 39 -16.85 -6.58 -14.00
CA ASP A 39 -18.19 -6.13 -14.40
C ASP A 39 -18.24 -4.64 -14.76
N ASP A 40 -17.23 -3.84 -14.36
CA ASP A 40 -17.17 -2.41 -14.69
C ASP A 40 -16.62 -2.21 -16.12
N PRO A 41 -17.41 -1.66 -17.06
CA PRO A 41 -16.94 -1.42 -18.43
C PRO A 41 -15.69 -0.53 -18.51
N ARG A 42 -15.46 0.35 -17.53
CA ARG A 42 -14.28 1.21 -17.43
C ARG A 42 -13.02 0.45 -17.05
N MET A 43 -13.17 -0.71 -16.41
CA MET A 43 -12.09 -1.56 -15.93
C MET A 43 -11.90 -2.81 -16.80
N LYS A 44 -12.62 -2.91 -17.93
CA LYS A 44 -12.57 -4.06 -18.83
C LYS A 44 -11.14 -4.31 -19.32
N GLY A 45 -10.68 -5.55 -19.13
CA GLY A 45 -9.32 -5.97 -19.49
C GLY A 45 -8.27 -5.71 -18.42
N ARG A 46 -8.65 -5.13 -17.28
CA ARG A 46 -7.79 -5.06 -16.08
C ARG A 46 -7.85 -6.37 -15.31
N ARG A 47 -6.84 -6.58 -14.48
CA ARG A 47 -6.77 -7.71 -13.55
C ARG A 47 -7.80 -7.55 -12.44
N ASP A 48 -8.53 -8.61 -12.14
CA ASP A 48 -9.43 -8.67 -10.99
C ASP A 48 -8.66 -9.23 -9.79
N LEU A 49 -7.94 -8.35 -9.11
CA LEU A 49 -7.10 -8.75 -7.97
C LEU A 49 -7.91 -9.36 -6.82
N PHE A 50 -9.17 -8.93 -6.63
CA PHE A 50 -10.04 -9.53 -5.64
C PHE A 50 -10.36 -10.99 -6.01
N ALA A 51 -10.71 -11.26 -7.28
CA ALA A 51 -10.96 -12.61 -7.75
C ALA A 51 -9.72 -13.49 -7.68
N GLU A 52 -8.53 -12.96 -7.99
CA GLU A 52 -7.26 -13.67 -7.84
C GLU A 52 -6.98 -14.03 -6.38
N ALA A 53 -7.13 -13.08 -5.46
CA ALA A 53 -6.96 -13.31 -4.03
C ALA A 53 -8.01 -14.29 -3.46
N ALA A 54 -9.25 -14.22 -3.94
CA ALA A 54 -10.31 -15.15 -3.58
C ALA A 54 -9.99 -16.58 -4.08
N GLY A 55 -9.55 -16.71 -5.32
CA GLY A 55 -9.15 -17.99 -5.92
C GLY A 55 -7.93 -18.62 -5.23
N ALA A 56 -7.02 -17.79 -4.71
CA ALA A 56 -5.89 -18.23 -3.88
C ALA A 56 -6.28 -18.53 -2.41
N GLY A 57 -7.50 -18.22 -1.99
CA GLY A 57 -7.97 -18.44 -0.62
C GLY A 57 -7.27 -17.57 0.42
N VAL A 58 -6.83 -16.37 0.03
CA VAL A 58 -6.03 -15.46 0.90
C VAL A 58 -6.80 -14.24 1.36
N LEU A 59 -8.12 -14.22 1.20
CA LEU A 59 -8.97 -13.16 1.72
C LEU A 59 -9.40 -13.45 3.16
N VAL A 60 -9.60 -12.40 3.93
CA VAL A 60 -10.30 -12.46 5.21
C VAL A 60 -11.72 -12.96 4.96
N MET A 61 -12.23 -13.84 5.82
CA MET A 61 -13.53 -14.51 5.67
C MET A 61 -14.55 -13.98 6.68
N ASN A 62 -15.84 -14.12 6.37
CA ASN A 62 -16.94 -13.92 7.32
C ASN A 62 -17.28 -15.21 8.08
N GLU A 63 -18.22 -15.15 9.02
CA GLU A 63 -18.65 -16.31 9.82
C GLU A 63 -19.26 -17.45 8.98
N SER A 64 -19.69 -17.17 7.75
CA SER A 64 -20.22 -18.18 6.81
C SER A 64 -19.14 -18.83 5.95
N GLY A 65 -17.86 -18.46 6.13
CA GLY A 65 -16.73 -19.02 5.37
C GLY A 65 -16.58 -18.46 3.95
N LEU A 66 -17.23 -17.33 3.65
CA LEU A 66 -17.08 -16.62 2.37
C LEU A 66 -16.14 -15.42 2.54
N PRO A 67 -15.49 -14.91 1.48
CA PRO A 67 -14.74 -13.67 1.55
C PRO A 67 -15.55 -12.54 2.19
N TYR A 68 -14.96 -11.88 3.18
CA TYR A 68 -15.59 -10.76 3.88
C TYR A 68 -15.57 -9.53 2.98
N VAL A 69 -16.74 -9.22 2.39
CA VAL A 69 -16.92 -8.04 1.54
C VAL A 69 -17.54 -6.91 2.33
N GLN A 70 -16.84 -5.79 2.39
CA GLN A 70 -17.29 -4.52 2.96
C GLN A 70 -17.65 -3.53 1.84
N TYR A 71 -18.19 -2.38 2.22
CA TYR A 71 -18.41 -1.25 1.32
C TYR A 71 -17.86 0.03 1.94
N SER A 72 -17.54 1.01 1.09
CA SER A 72 -17.06 2.33 1.54
C SER A 72 -18.25 3.22 1.93
N VAL A 73 -18.12 4.54 1.86
CA VAL A 73 -19.25 5.47 2.04
C VAL A 73 -20.35 5.22 1.00
N ASP A 74 -19.98 4.78 -0.20
CA ASP A 74 -20.89 4.35 -1.26
C ASP A 74 -21.08 2.80 -1.23
N PRO A 75 -22.30 2.28 -0.98
CA PRO A 75 -22.60 0.85 -1.02
C PRO A 75 -22.32 0.15 -2.36
N ALA A 76 -22.19 0.91 -3.45
CA ALA A 76 -21.79 0.38 -4.75
C ALA A 76 -20.29 0.07 -4.82
N PHE A 77 -19.47 0.78 -4.04
CA PHE A 77 -18.03 0.52 -3.97
C PHE A 77 -17.73 -0.50 -2.86
N ARG A 78 -17.50 -1.73 -3.29
CA ARG A 78 -17.28 -2.89 -2.41
C ARG A 78 -15.85 -3.39 -2.48
N PHE A 79 -15.35 -3.92 -1.38
CA PHE A 79 -13.98 -4.40 -1.28
C PHE A 79 -13.83 -5.57 -0.31
N GLY A 80 -12.85 -6.43 -0.59
CA GLY A 80 -12.34 -7.43 0.35
C GLY A 80 -11.04 -7.01 1.00
N THR A 81 -10.66 -7.69 2.08
CA THR A 81 -9.38 -7.51 2.76
C THR A 81 -8.50 -8.73 2.53
N VAL A 82 -7.25 -8.54 2.15
CA VAL A 82 -6.28 -9.65 2.09
C VAL A 82 -5.88 -10.02 3.51
N ASP A 83 -5.86 -11.32 3.80
CA ASP A 83 -5.42 -11.84 5.08
C ASP A 83 -3.89 -11.81 5.18
N LEU A 84 -3.38 -10.75 5.81
CA LEU A 84 -1.94 -10.55 6.03
C LEU A 84 -1.36 -11.47 7.11
N THR A 85 -2.21 -12.24 7.81
CA THR A 85 -1.78 -13.27 8.77
C THR A 85 -1.51 -14.61 8.09
N ASN A 86 -2.02 -14.77 6.87
CA ASN A 86 -1.68 -15.85 5.97
C ASN A 86 -0.42 -15.50 5.17
N GLN A 87 0.61 -16.36 5.21
CA GLN A 87 1.87 -16.12 4.49
C GLN A 87 1.65 -15.96 2.97
N THR A 88 0.73 -16.72 2.38
CA THR A 88 0.42 -16.58 0.95
C THR A 88 -0.24 -15.24 0.65
N GLY A 89 -1.12 -14.74 1.53
CA GLY A 89 -1.75 -13.42 1.39
C GLY A 89 -0.75 -12.29 1.54
N ARG A 90 0.18 -12.42 2.49
CA ARG A 90 1.31 -11.52 2.66
C ARG A 90 2.17 -11.45 1.40
N HIS A 91 2.62 -12.59 0.88
CA HIS A 91 3.45 -12.65 -0.34
C HIS A 91 2.70 -12.11 -1.56
N PHE A 92 1.41 -12.42 -1.70
CA PHE A 92 0.56 -11.88 -2.78
C PHE A 92 0.65 -10.35 -2.84
N PHE A 93 0.55 -9.66 -1.70
CA PHE A 93 0.63 -8.20 -1.66
C PHE A 93 2.05 -7.66 -1.84
N VAL A 94 3.06 -8.34 -1.27
CA VAL A 94 4.47 -8.01 -1.48
C VAL A 94 4.83 -8.01 -2.96
N ASP A 95 4.42 -9.06 -3.68
CA ASP A 95 4.69 -9.21 -5.11
C ASP A 95 3.90 -8.17 -5.93
N LEU A 96 2.68 -7.81 -5.52
CA LEU A 96 1.95 -6.70 -6.14
C LEU A 96 2.72 -5.37 -6.04
N ILE A 97 3.28 -5.04 -4.88
CA ILE A 97 4.08 -3.81 -4.71
C ILE A 97 5.36 -3.90 -5.55
N ARG A 98 6.09 -5.01 -5.47
CA ARG A 98 7.34 -5.22 -6.22
C ARG A 98 7.12 -5.13 -7.73
N CYS A 99 6.05 -5.73 -8.23
CA CYS A 99 5.69 -5.67 -9.64
C CYS A 99 5.22 -4.27 -10.06
N HIS A 100 4.20 -3.70 -9.40
CA HIS A 100 3.47 -2.53 -9.93
C HIS A 100 3.97 -1.17 -9.43
N MET A 101 4.73 -1.14 -8.33
CA MET A 101 5.28 0.10 -7.77
C MET A 101 6.80 0.15 -7.96
N LEU A 102 7.50 -0.94 -7.69
CA LEU A 102 8.96 -1.02 -7.85
C LEU A 102 9.41 -1.45 -9.26
N HIS A 103 8.46 -1.87 -10.10
CA HIS A 103 8.71 -2.29 -11.47
C HIS A 103 9.75 -3.42 -11.61
N LEU A 104 9.71 -4.40 -10.71
CA LEU A 104 10.58 -5.58 -10.71
C LEU A 104 9.89 -6.74 -11.44
N PRO A 105 10.21 -7.02 -12.72
CA PRO A 105 9.44 -7.93 -13.57
C PRO A 105 9.44 -9.38 -13.10
N GLU A 106 10.47 -9.79 -12.34
CA GLU A 106 10.58 -11.13 -11.76
C GLU A 106 9.50 -11.45 -10.71
N PHE A 107 8.82 -10.44 -10.17
CA PHE A 107 7.68 -10.58 -9.26
C PHE A 107 6.32 -10.38 -9.95
N CYS A 108 6.33 -10.11 -11.25
CA CYS A 108 5.11 -9.96 -12.03
C CYS A 108 4.61 -11.33 -12.53
N PRO A 109 3.29 -11.56 -12.59
CA PRO A 109 2.73 -12.70 -13.30
C PRO A 109 3.19 -12.70 -14.77
N SER A 110 3.28 -13.89 -15.38
CA SER A 110 3.81 -14.08 -16.75
C SER A 110 3.16 -13.22 -17.82
N ASP A 111 1.89 -12.84 -17.60
CA ASP A 111 1.07 -12.10 -18.55
C ASP A 111 1.08 -10.58 -18.28
N ASP A 112 1.77 -10.15 -17.20
CA ASP A 112 1.84 -8.76 -16.76
C ASP A 112 3.17 -8.15 -17.19
N THR A 113 3.12 -7.33 -18.24
CA THR A 113 4.33 -6.78 -18.84
C THR A 113 4.66 -5.42 -18.25
N VAL A 114 5.45 -5.42 -17.17
CA VAL A 114 6.33 -4.27 -16.84
C VAL A 114 7.55 -4.30 -17.77
N ASN A 115 7.32 -4.51 -19.07
CA ASN A 115 8.36 -4.67 -20.07
C ASN A 115 8.46 -3.40 -20.92
N SER A 116 8.96 -2.36 -20.26
CA SER A 116 9.21 -1.05 -20.85
C SER A 116 10.63 -0.97 -21.44
N THR A 117 10.80 -0.30 -22.58
CA THR A 117 12.11 0.12 -23.10
C THR A 117 12.65 1.37 -22.40
N CYS A 118 11.78 2.11 -21.69
CA CYS A 118 12.15 3.27 -20.88
C CYS A 118 12.76 2.80 -19.55
N ARG A 119 14.09 2.81 -19.51
CA ARG A 119 14.93 2.35 -18.40
C ARG A 119 15.80 3.50 -17.87
N SER A 120 16.30 3.39 -16.65
CA SER A 120 17.29 4.30 -16.09
C SER A 120 18.60 4.28 -16.90
N GLU A 121 19.53 5.19 -16.58
CA GLU A 121 20.89 5.19 -17.17
C GLU A 121 21.64 3.88 -16.89
N THR A 122 21.34 3.21 -15.77
CA THR A 122 21.89 1.90 -15.40
C THR A 122 21.17 0.72 -16.07
N GLY A 123 20.20 0.98 -16.94
CA GLY A 123 19.45 -0.04 -17.68
C GLY A 123 18.34 -0.73 -16.87
N ARG A 124 18.01 -0.23 -15.68
CA ARG A 124 16.99 -0.81 -14.80
C ARG A 124 15.62 -0.19 -15.05
N PRO A 125 14.52 -0.88 -14.74
CA PRO A 125 13.22 -0.24 -14.63
C PRO A 125 13.26 0.92 -13.61
N VAL A 126 12.47 1.95 -13.87
CA VAL A 126 12.35 3.10 -12.96
C VAL A 126 11.22 2.83 -11.97
N PRO A 127 11.45 2.78 -10.64
CA PRO A 127 10.39 2.62 -9.66
C PRO A 127 9.66 3.96 -9.44
N VAL A 128 8.51 3.90 -8.76
CA VAL A 128 7.98 5.09 -8.06
C VAL A 128 8.94 5.45 -6.91
N ALA A 129 8.95 6.72 -6.51
CA ALA A 129 9.77 7.17 -5.38
C ALA A 129 9.17 6.81 -4.02
N GLY A 130 7.90 6.46 -4.00
CA GLY A 130 7.19 6.10 -2.79
C GLY A 130 5.70 5.99 -3.00
N TRP A 131 4.99 5.68 -1.91
CA TRP A 131 3.55 5.64 -1.92
C TRP A 131 2.94 5.95 -0.55
N MET A 132 1.70 6.41 -0.58
CA MET A 132 0.83 6.35 0.59
C MET A 132 0.36 4.90 0.77
N ALA A 133 0.71 4.28 1.89
CA ALA A 133 0.24 2.96 2.31
C ALA A 133 -0.88 3.16 3.34
N ASP A 134 -2.09 3.34 2.84
CA ASP A 134 -3.23 3.84 3.61
C ASP A 134 -4.03 2.73 4.30
N PHE A 135 -5.00 3.14 5.11
CA PHE A 135 -5.95 2.32 5.86
C PHE A 135 -5.27 1.33 6.81
N SER A 136 -5.82 0.10 6.91
CA SER A 136 -5.56 -0.99 7.86
C SER A 136 -6.28 -0.93 9.21
N GLU A 137 -6.92 0.19 9.56
CA GLU A 137 -7.69 0.33 10.81
C GLU A 137 -9.15 -0.17 10.73
N TYR A 138 -9.56 -0.74 9.59
CA TYR A 138 -10.94 -1.17 9.30
C TYR A 138 -11.12 -2.71 9.27
N LEU A 139 -10.29 -3.48 9.98
CA LEU A 139 -10.49 -4.94 10.07
C LEU A 139 -11.77 -5.26 10.88
N PRO A 140 -12.80 -5.94 10.34
CA PRO A 140 -14.02 -6.21 11.09
C PRO A 140 -13.78 -7.15 12.29
N PHE A 141 -14.48 -6.93 13.39
CA PHE A 141 -14.27 -7.70 14.63
C PHE A 141 -14.73 -9.15 14.53
N ASP A 142 -15.77 -9.37 13.75
CA ASP A 142 -16.40 -10.67 13.43
C ASP A 142 -15.71 -11.38 12.26
N ALA A 143 -14.65 -10.80 11.70
CA ALA A 143 -13.90 -11.43 10.64
C ALA A 143 -13.14 -12.69 11.12
N ALA A 144 -12.96 -13.63 10.21
CA ALA A 144 -12.14 -14.83 10.39
C ALA A 144 -10.87 -14.73 9.53
N LEU A 145 -9.72 -14.89 10.17
CA LEU A 145 -8.38 -14.87 9.58
C LEU A 145 -7.70 -16.22 9.85
N ALA A 146 -6.65 -16.53 9.09
CA ALA A 146 -5.85 -17.75 9.23
C ALA A 146 -5.26 -17.91 10.65
N SER A 147 -4.97 -16.80 11.32
CA SER A 147 -4.41 -16.77 12.68
C SER A 147 -5.46 -16.62 13.80
N GLY A 148 -6.75 -16.44 13.49
CA GLY A 148 -7.79 -16.29 14.50
C GLY A 148 -8.91 -15.34 14.08
N ARG A 149 -9.47 -14.62 15.05
CA ARG A 149 -10.59 -13.69 14.81
C ARG A 149 -10.13 -12.26 14.65
N GLY A 150 -10.88 -11.48 13.89
CA GLY A 150 -10.60 -10.08 13.61
C GLY A 150 -10.45 -9.24 14.88
N ARG A 151 -11.32 -9.42 15.87
CA ARG A 151 -11.23 -8.71 17.16
C ARG A 151 -9.92 -8.93 17.91
N ASP A 152 -9.26 -10.07 17.71
CA ASP A 152 -8.02 -10.42 18.41
C ASP A 152 -6.79 -9.77 17.70
N ILE A 153 -6.96 -9.33 16.45
CA ILE A 153 -5.89 -8.83 15.57
C ILE A 153 -6.13 -7.38 15.10
N HIS A 154 -7.32 -6.83 15.31
CA HIS A 154 -7.73 -5.51 14.81
C HIS A 154 -6.67 -4.42 15.05
N ASN A 155 -6.18 -4.29 16.29
CA ASN A 155 -5.15 -3.30 16.64
C ASN A 155 -3.74 -3.65 16.14
N ALA A 156 -3.49 -4.91 15.77
CA ALA A 156 -2.22 -5.36 15.21
C ALA A 156 -2.21 -5.32 13.66
N PHE A 157 -3.37 -5.24 13.02
CA PHE A 157 -3.48 -5.25 11.56
C PHE A 157 -2.72 -4.10 10.88
N PRO A 158 -2.69 -2.86 11.42
CA PRO A 158 -1.83 -1.81 10.88
C PRO A 158 -0.34 -2.14 10.91
N GLN A 159 0.12 -2.84 11.93
CA GLN A 159 1.50 -3.30 12.00
C GLN A 159 1.79 -4.40 10.96
N LEU A 160 0.83 -5.29 10.70
CA LEU A 160 0.98 -6.30 9.64
C LEU A 160 1.06 -5.63 8.27
N TRP A 161 0.22 -4.65 8.01
CA TRP A 161 0.25 -3.87 6.77
C TRP A 161 1.57 -3.10 6.61
N ALA A 162 2.07 -2.47 7.68
CA ALA A 162 3.40 -1.85 7.68
C ALA A 162 4.51 -2.86 7.34
N SER A 163 4.45 -4.07 7.90
CA SER A 163 5.46 -5.10 7.67
C SER A 163 5.48 -5.61 6.22
N VAL A 164 4.33 -5.65 5.54
CA VAL A 164 4.22 -6.00 4.11
C VAL A 164 4.92 -4.96 3.24
N ASN A 165 4.64 -3.68 3.47
CA ASN A 165 5.25 -2.58 2.71
C ASN A 165 6.77 -2.52 2.95
N HIS A 166 7.18 -2.73 4.20
CA HIS A 166 8.60 -2.83 4.56
C HIS A 166 9.28 -4.01 3.84
N GLU A 167 8.69 -5.20 3.88
CA GLU A 167 9.22 -6.38 3.20
C GLU A 167 9.29 -6.23 1.69
N ALA A 168 8.34 -5.53 1.06
CA ALA A 168 8.36 -5.28 -0.37
C ALA A 168 9.63 -4.54 -0.82
N LEU A 169 10.18 -3.67 0.04
CA LEU A 169 11.43 -2.96 -0.19
C LEU A 169 12.67 -3.78 0.19
N GLN A 170 12.55 -4.70 1.15
CA GLN A 170 13.66 -5.55 1.59
C GLN A 170 14.21 -6.39 0.43
N GLU A 171 15.53 -6.56 0.43
CA GLU A 171 16.28 -7.29 -0.60
C GLU A 171 16.11 -6.71 -2.02
N THR A 172 15.55 -5.50 -2.15
CA THR A 172 15.49 -4.77 -3.42
C THR A 172 16.59 -3.72 -3.48
N PRO A 173 16.93 -3.23 -4.68
CA PRO A 173 17.92 -2.17 -4.86
C PRO A 173 17.44 -0.79 -4.38
N TYR A 174 16.17 -0.69 -4.01
CA TYR A 174 15.49 0.54 -3.60
C TYR A 174 15.32 0.64 -2.09
N ALA A 175 15.82 -0.36 -1.34
CA ALA A 175 15.84 -0.35 0.11
C ALA A 175 16.68 0.82 0.63
N LEU A 176 16.27 1.38 1.77
CA LEU A 176 17.08 2.37 2.49
C LEU A 176 18.44 1.76 2.86
N SER A 177 19.52 2.51 2.63
CA SER A 177 20.86 2.06 2.98
C SER A 177 21.11 2.17 4.48
N ASP A 178 21.55 1.07 5.10
CA ASP A 178 21.93 1.06 6.52
C ASP A 178 23.23 1.86 6.79
N ASP A 179 24.03 2.13 5.76
CA ASP A 179 25.29 2.88 5.86
C ASP A 179 25.13 4.39 5.64
N GLY A 180 23.89 4.87 5.47
CA GLY A 180 23.55 6.28 5.31
C GLY A 180 23.99 6.87 3.96
N ARG A 181 24.35 6.04 2.97
CA ARG A 181 24.66 6.50 1.62
C ARG A 181 23.39 6.66 0.81
N GLU A 182 23.13 7.89 0.35
CA GLU A 182 22.09 8.15 -0.63
C GLU A 182 22.53 7.59 -2.00
N THR A 183 21.93 6.48 -2.39
CA THR A 183 21.98 5.92 -3.74
C THR A 183 21.16 6.76 -4.71
N GLY A 184 20.20 7.54 -4.20
CA GLY A 184 19.30 8.36 -5.01
C GLY A 184 18.21 7.54 -5.70
N GLU A 185 18.06 6.27 -5.37
CA GLU A 185 16.98 5.41 -5.83
C GLU A 185 16.19 4.81 -4.66
N GLU A 186 16.41 5.30 -3.43
CA GLU A 186 15.64 4.86 -2.28
C GLU A 186 14.15 5.16 -2.45
N VAL A 187 13.35 4.19 -2.02
CA VAL A 187 11.89 4.29 -2.05
C VAL A 187 11.37 4.21 -0.62
N ILE A 188 10.45 5.11 -0.29
CA ILE A 188 9.82 5.19 1.04
C ILE A 188 8.31 5.17 0.92
N PHE A 189 7.62 4.73 1.96
CA PHE A 189 6.17 4.82 2.04
C PHE A 189 5.77 5.53 3.32
N PHE A 190 4.55 6.05 3.37
CA PHE A 190 4.00 6.61 4.59
C PHE A 190 2.61 6.05 4.92
N MET A 191 2.30 6.01 6.22
CA MET A 191 1.05 5.45 6.74
C MET A 191 0.43 6.41 7.76
N ARG A 192 -0.90 6.41 7.90
CA ARG A 192 -1.57 7.00 9.08
C ARG A 192 -1.79 6.01 10.21
N ALA A 193 -2.27 4.81 9.87
CA ALA A 193 -2.56 3.80 10.87
C ALA A 193 -1.25 3.16 11.35
N GLY A 194 -1.18 2.85 12.63
CA GLY A 194 0.00 2.25 13.24
C GLY A 194 -0.35 1.38 14.43
N GLY A 195 0.59 0.51 14.79
CA GLY A 195 0.54 -0.32 15.99
C GLY A 195 1.74 -0.06 16.90
N VAL A 196 1.83 -0.82 17.99
CA VAL A 196 2.88 -0.66 19.02
C VAL A 196 4.30 -0.73 18.43
N GLN A 197 4.53 -1.60 17.43
CA GLN A 197 5.83 -1.70 16.75
C GLN A 197 5.84 -1.00 15.38
N GLY A 198 4.93 -0.06 15.14
CA GLY A 198 4.86 0.73 13.90
C GLY A 198 6.21 1.32 13.47
N PRO A 199 6.97 1.98 14.37
CA PRO A 199 8.28 2.55 14.04
C PRO A 199 9.34 1.57 13.56
N ARG A 200 9.14 0.25 13.78
CA ARG A 200 10.06 -0.77 13.28
C ARG A 200 9.97 -0.91 11.75
N TYR A 201 8.80 -0.67 11.18
CA TYR A 201 8.49 -0.98 9.78
C TYR A 201 8.23 0.27 8.96
N THR A 202 7.52 1.25 9.54
CA THR A 202 7.05 2.45 8.84
C THR A 202 8.11 3.55 8.89
N PRO A 203 8.67 4.00 7.75
CA PRO A 203 9.72 5.00 7.73
C PRO A 203 9.19 6.44 7.90
N LEU A 204 7.91 6.69 7.58
CA LEU A 204 7.28 7.99 7.70
C LEU A 204 5.80 7.83 8.06
N PHE A 205 5.32 8.60 9.03
CA PHE A 205 3.88 8.68 9.33
C PHE A 205 3.26 9.96 8.76
N TRP A 206 1.97 9.90 8.50
CA TRP A 206 1.11 11.06 8.21
C TRP A 206 -0.04 11.09 9.23
N LEU A 207 -0.53 12.29 9.57
CA LEU A 207 -1.50 12.46 10.66
C LEU A 207 -2.96 12.20 10.31
N GLY A 208 -3.24 11.69 9.11
CA GLY A 208 -4.61 11.37 8.72
C GLY A 208 -5.38 12.58 8.22
N ASP A 209 -6.67 12.37 8.00
CA ASP A 209 -7.54 13.34 7.36
C ASP A 209 -7.96 14.44 8.35
N GLN A 210 -7.29 15.58 8.31
CA GLN A 210 -7.78 16.80 8.97
C GLN A 210 -8.80 17.52 8.08
N LEU A 211 -9.74 18.22 8.70
CA LEU A 211 -10.56 19.21 8.01
C LEU A 211 -9.71 20.41 7.58
N THR A 212 -10.13 21.08 6.50
CA THR A 212 -9.55 22.35 6.05
C THR A 212 -10.01 23.51 6.94
N SER A 213 -9.72 23.39 8.23
CA SER A 213 -10.19 24.26 9.30
C SER A 213 -9.06 24.67 10.25
N TRP A 214 -9.39 25.65 11.10
CA TRP A 214 -8.53 26.11 12.20
C TRP A 214 -8.97 25.56 13.56
N ASP A 215 -9.92 24.62 13.58
CA ASP A 215 -10.51 24.16 14.83
C ASP A 215 -9.56 23.24 15.61
N GLU A 216 -9.90 23.02 16.88
CA GLU A 216 -9.04 22.32 17.83
C GLU A 216 -9.14 20.80 17.78
N HIS A 217 -10.19 20.26 17.18
CA HIS A 217 -10.50 18.83 17.19
C HIS A 217 -10.06 18.15 15.92
N ASP A 218 -10.14 18.85 14.78
CA ASP A 218 -9.88 18.27 13.47
C ASP A 218 -9.24 19.24 12.46
N GLY A 219 -8.81 20.43 12.90
CA GLY A 219 -8.04 21.37 12.07
C GLY A 219 -6.53 21.31 12.29
N ILE A 220 -5.79 22.33 11.84
CA ILE A 220 -4.31 22.38 11.98
C ILE A 220 -3.81 22.20 13.43
N ARG A 221 -4.64 22.54 14.43
CA ARG A 221 -4.28 22.36 15.84
C ARG A 221 -4.25 20.88 16.25
N SER A 222 -5.13 20.04 15.71
CA SER A 222 -5.10 18.60 15.98
C SER A 222 -3.85 17.97 15.39
N ALA A 223 -3.40 18.42 14.22
CA ALA A 223 -2.14 17.98 13.60
C ALA A 223 -0.92 18.28 14.50
N LEU A 224 -0.81 19.49 15.07
CA LEU A 224 0.28 19.80 16.00
C LEU A 224 0.28 18.87 17.23
N ILE A 225 -0.90 18.57 17.79
CA ILE A 225 -1.01 17.63 18.91
C ILE A 225 -0.58 16.23 18.46
N GLY A 226 -1.01 15.79 17.28
CA GLY A 226 -0.64 14.52 16.67
C GLY A 226 0.88 14.37 16.50
N HIS A 227 1.58 15.41 16.02
CA HIS A 227 3.04 15.40 15.90
C HIS A 227 3.73 15.18 17.25
N LEU A 228 3.28 15.88 18.29
CA LEU A 228 3.89 15.79 19.62
C LEU A 228 3.64 14.42 20.27
N THR A 229 2.43 13.88 20.16
CA THR A 229 2.10 12.57 20.72
C THR A 229 2.76 11.43 19.96
N ALA A 230 2.84 11.54 18.63
CA ALA A 230 3.58 10.61 17.78
C ALA A 230 5.07 10.59 18.15
N GLY A 231 5.71 11.76 18.26
CA GLY A 231 7.11 11.87 18.67
C GLY A 231 7.41 11.23 20.03
N LEU A 232 6.55 11.48 21.04
CA LEU A 232 6.65 10.83 22.35
C LEU A 232 6.46 9.30 22.30
N SER A 233 5.71 8.82 21.32
CA SER A 233 5.45 7.39 21.08
C SER A 233 6.50 6.71 20.19
N GLY A 234 7.59 7.43 19.85
CA GLY A 234 8.69 6.91 19.03
C GLY A 234 8.46 7.00 17.53
N TRP A 235 7.40 7.67 17.07
CA TRP A 235 7.16 7.96 15.65
C TRP A 235 7.92 9.25 15.33
N SER A 236 9.22 9.10 15.05
CA SER A 236 10.16 10.22 14.94
C SER A 236 9.98 11.08 13.69
N LEU A 237 9.40 10.51 12.64
CA LEU A 237 9.15 11.17 11.35
C LEU A 237 7.65 11.17 11.06
N THR A 238 7.06 12.36 11.08
CA THR A 238 5.62 12.58 10.85
C THR A 238 5.41 13.83 10.01
N HIS A 239 4.38 13.85 9.16
CA HIS A 239 3.89 15.04 8.45
C HIS A 239 2.35 15.10 8.47
N SER A 240 1.77 16.21 8.02
CA SER A 240 0.33 16.35 7.74
C SER A 240 0.16 16.87 6.32
N ASP A 241 -1.05 16.80 5.79
CA ASP A 241 -1.43 17.50 4.55
C ASP A 241 -1.54 19.03 4.75
#